data_AF-A0AAW3PIN5-F1
#
_entry.id   AF-A0AAW3PIN5-F1
#
_cell.length_a   1.000
_cell.length_b   1.000
_cell.length_c   1.000
_cell.angle_alpha   90.00
_cell.angle_beta   90.00
_cell.angle_gamma   90.00
#
_symmetry.space_group_name_H-M   'P 1'
#
loop_
_entity.id
_entity.type
_entity.pdbx_description
1 polymer ?
#
loop_
_entity_poly.entity_id
_entity_poly.type
_entity_poly.pdbx_seq_one_letter_code
_entity_poly.pdbx_strand_id
1 'polypeptide(L)'
;MWYDLIERQRQWLRTWSAAARFTRGLWPDAAASCYADLVEPLLDVQADAPRFAIDSVDVDGRRADVDESIVARTPFCTLRRFARPGARRVILLCVPLAGHAAVMMRETVETLLVDGDVCITDWIDARDVPCDAGRFGLDEYVSMLDRFIDTLLADARPMHVVAVCQATFPSLGAIALRAQRDVTLPASLTLIGGPLDARINPSALGTAARSHSLAWCRATLIDTVPHGFAGYGRQVFPAYLQRAEIAVTYPQRYMALVDRYRRAVSSGDTDALATARRALREYLTLLDMPAEYFLDTVDIVFQRTCLANGTWHVHGQRVEPAALRSIVLLTVEGKCDAVTGAGQTHAALAMCGGLAADARQRADIDDCDHYGLFTGKHWRTDVHPVLQAAFARAERDPPRSCAA
;
A
#
# COMPACT_ATOMS: atom_id res chain seq x y z
N MET A 1 -21.33 -8.19 -17.33
CA MET A 1 -20.13 -8.14 -16.48
C MET A 1 -19.90 -9.49 -15.83
N TRP A 2 -18.67 -9.81 -15.44
CA TRP A 2 -18.18 -11.19 -15.31
C TRP A 2 -18.02 -11.67 -13.86
N TYR A 3 -18.18 -10.80 -12.87
CA TYR A 3 -17.88 -11.13 -11.48
C TYR A 3 -18.65 -12.38 -10.99
N ASP A 4 -19.97 -12.42 -11.10
CA ASP A 4 -20.77 -13.59 -10.66
C ASP A 4 -20.31 -14.89 -11.34
N LEU A 5 -19.96 -14.86 -12.63
CA LEU A 5 -19.44 -16.04 -13.33
C LEU A 5 -18.08 -16.48 -12.78
N ILE A 6 -17.16 -15.54 -12.61
CA ILE A 6 -15.81 -15.81 -12.09
C ILE A 6 -15.89 -16.36 -10.66
N GLU A 7 -16.76 -15.80 -9.83
CA GLU A 7 -16.93 -16.25 -8.46
C GLU A 7 -17.56 -17.65 -8.38
N ARG A 8 -18.56 -17.96 -9.22
CA ARG A 8 -19.09 -19.33 -9.33
C ARG A 8 -18.01 -20.32 -9.76
N GLN A 9 -17.14 -19.95 -10.70
CA GLN A 9 -16.00 -20.79 -11.09
C GLN A 9 -15.04 -21.00 -9.92
N ARG A 10 -14.71 -19.96 -9.15
CA ARG A 10 -13.87 -20.05 -7.95
C ARG A 10 -14.47 -20.94 -6.88
N GLN A 11 -15.77 -20.81 -6.60
CA GLN A 11 -16.48 -21.67 -5.64
C GLN A 11 -16.44 -23.14 -6.06
N TRP A 12 -16.62 -23.42 -7.36
CA TRP A 12 -16.51 -24.76 -7.89
C TRP A 12 -15.08 -25.31 -7.73
N LEU A 13 -14.06 -24.51 -8.06
CA LEU A 13 -12.65 -24.87 -7.87
C LEU A 13 -12.28 -25.08 -6.39
N ARG A 14 -12.80 -24.26 -5.48
CA ARG A 14 -12.65 -24.41 -4.03
C ARG A 14 -13.23 -25.73 -3.53
N THR A 15 -14.44 -26.05 -3.97
CA THR A 15 -15.11 -27.30 -3.64
C THR A 15 -14.33 -28.50 -4.17
N TRP A 16 -13.85 -28.42 -5.42
CA TRP A 16 -13.04 -29.47 -6.03
C TRP A 16 -11.67 -29.63 -5.35
N SER A 17 -10.97 -28.54 -5.02
CA SER A 17 -9.72 -28.58 -4.26
C SER A 17 -9.92 -29.16 -2.85
N ALA A 18 -11.00 -28.79 -2.16
CA ALA A 18 -11.33 -29.37 -0.86
C ALA A 18 -11.59 -30.89 -0.95
N ALA A 19 -12.36 -31.33 -1.95
CA ALA A 19 -12.59 -32.75 -2.21
C ALA A 19 -11.29 -33.49 -2.58
N ALA A 20 -10.44 -32.87 -3.41
CA ALA A 20 -9.14 -33.43 -3.77
C ALA A 20 -8.19 -33.54 -2.56
N ARG A 21 -8.20 -32.57 -1.64
CA ARG A 21 -7.42 -32.66 -0.39
C ARG A 21 -7.93 -33.77 0.53
N PHE A 22 -9.24 -33.93 0.63
CA PHE A 22 -9.87 -35.01 1.39
C PHE A 22 -9.47 -36.39 0.84
N THR A 23 -9.46 -36.55 -0.49
CA THR A 23 -9.05 -37.82 -1.12
C THR A 23 -7.53 -38.04 -1.12
N ARG A 24 -6.72 -36.96 -1.18
CA ARG A 24 -5.25 -37.01 -1.09
C ARG A 24 -4.68 -37.24 0.30
N GLY A 25 -5.50 -37.17 1.36
CA GLY A 25 -5.11 -37.64 2.70
C GLY A 25 -4.65 -39.12 2.74
N LEU A 26 -4.78 -39.83 1.62
CA LEU A 26 -4.41 -41.22 1.41
C LEU A 26 -3.10 -41.43 0.61
N TRP A 27 -2.45 -40.39 0.04
CA TRP A 27 -1.16 -40.52 -0.66
C TRP A 27 -0.39 -39.18 -0.82
N PRO A 28 0.90 -39.08 -0.44
CA PRO A 28 1.68 -37.84 -0.61
C PRO A 28 2.53 -37.87 -1.90
N ASP A 29 2.19 -37.04 -2.89
CA ASP A 29 3.01 -36.84 -4.10
C ASP A 29 3.45 -35.38 -4.28
N ALA A 30 4.73 -35.17 -4.62
CA ALA A 30 5.34 -33.86 -4.83
C ALA A 30 4.72 -33.04 -6.00
N ALA A 31 4.02 -33.69 -6.95
CA ALA A 31 3.26 -32.98 -7.98
C ALA A 31 2.05 -32.22 -7.41
N ALA A 32 1.49 -32.68 -6.28
CA ALA A 32 0.38 -32.04 -5.61
C ALA A 32 0.76 -30.72 -4.93
N SER A 33 2.00 -30.58 -4.43
CA SER A 33 2.47 -29.35 -3.77
C SER A 33 2.75 -28.22 -4.76
N CYS A 34 3.31 -28.52 -5.93
CA CYS A 34 3.54 -27.52 -6.98
C CYS A 34 2.23 -26.92 -7.52
N TYR A 35 1.20 -27.76 -7.70
CA TYR A 35 -0.16 -27.30 -8.04
C TYR A 35 -0.74 -26.38 -6.95
N ALA A 36 -0.66 -26.79 -5.69
CA ALA A 36 -1.20 -26.01 -4.57
C ALA A 36 -0.47 -24.68 -4.34
N ASP A 37 0.83 -24.62 -4.61
CA ASP A 37 1.65 -23.45 -4.33
C ASP A 37 1.71 -22.44 -5.49
N LEU A 38 1.66 -22.90 -6.75
CA LEU A 38 1.78 -22.02 -7.92
C LEU A 38 0.45 -21.76 -8.62
N VAL A 39 -0.44 -22.76 -8.69
CA VAL A 39 -1.66 -22.68 -9.50
C VAL A 39 -2.86 -22.21 -8.68
N GLU A 40 -3.08 -22.75 -7.48
CA GLU A 40 -4.23 -22.34 -6.65
C GLU A 40 -4.25 -20.84 -6.29
N PRO A 41 -3.11 -20.20 -5.93
CA PRO A 41 -3.10 -18.77 -5.64
C PRO A 41 -3.42 -17.91 -6.87
N LEU A 42 -2.96 -18.30 -8.07
CA LEU A 42 -3.31 -17.62 -9.32
C LEU A 42 -4.82 -17.65 -9.61
N LEU A 43 -5.48 -18.73 -9.18
CA LEU A 43 -6.91 -18.94 -9.36
C LEU A 43 -7.77 -18.35 -8.22
N ASP A 44 -7.15 -17.74 -7.21
CA ASP A 44 -7.84 -17.21 -6.02
C ASP A 44 -8.64 -18.27 -5.24
N VAL A 45 -8.14 -19.52 -5.24
CA VAL A 45 -8.84 -20.67 -4.63
C VAL A 45 -8.63 -20.72 -3.11
N GLN A 46 -7.69 -19.93 -2.58
CA GLN A 46 -7.44 -19.85 -1.14
C GLN A 46 -8.55 -19.01 -0.46
N ALA A 47 -8.97 -19.42 0.73
CA ALA A 47 -10.09 -18.79 1.43
C ALA A 47 -9.70 -17.50 2.18
N ASP A 48 -8.47 -17.46 2.73
CA ASP A 48 -8.04 -16.38 3.62
C ASP A 48 -6.80 -15.66 3.09
N ALA A 49 -6.78 -14.34 3.29
CA ALA A 49 -5.59 -13.52 3.08
C ALA A 49 -4.46 -13.97 4.03
N PRO A 50 -3.20 -13.98 3.59
CA PRO A 50 -2.09 -14.34 4.45
C PRO A 50 -1.95 -13.31 5.58
N ARG A 51 -1.60 -13.80 6.77
CA ARG A 51 -1.28 -12.96 7.92
C ARG A 51 0.14 -12.41 7.78
N PHE A 52 0.40 -11.24 8.39
CA PHE A 52 1.76 -10.75 8.57
C PHE A 52 2.59 -11.77 9.35
N ALA A 53 2.15 -12.24 10.52
CA ALA A 53 2.90 -13.24 11.31
C ALA A 53 4.37 -12.84 11.51
N ILE A 54 4.59 -11.60 11.98
CA ILE A 54 5.88 -11.06 12.38
C ILE A 54 5.98 -11.28 13.89
N ASP A 55 6.57 -12.40 14.30
CA ASP A 55 6.64 -12.77 15.73
C ASP A 55 7.82 -12.08 16.43
N SER A 56 8.88 -11.77 15.69
CA SER A 56 10.08 -11.11 16.20
C SER A 56 10.89 -10.46 15.09
N VAL A 57 11.71 -9.45 15.44
CA VAL A 57 12.69 -8.84 14.55
C VAL A 57 14.08 -8.81 15.21
N ASP A 58 15.14 -8.71 14.41
CA ASP A 58 16.49 -8.44 14.90
C ASP A 58 16.72 -6.93 14.99
N VAL A 59 17.07 -6.45 16.19
CA VAL A 59 17.43 -5.05 16.45
C VAL A 59 18.83 -5.04 17.05
N ASP A 60 19.81 -4.53 16.30
CA ASP A 60 21.22 -4.46 16.70
C ASP A 60 21.80 -5.82 17.17
N GLY A 61 21.46 -6.91 16.48
CA GLY A 61 21.92 -8.26 16.79
C GLY A 61 21.19 -8.92 17.96
N ARG A 62 20.08 -8.32 18.42
CA ARG A 62 19.23 -8.86 19.48
C ARG A 62 17.83 -9.11 18.97
N ARG A 63 17.32 -10.31 19.20
CA ARG A 63 15.92 -10.66 18.95
C ARG A 63 15.01 -9.84 19.87
N ALA A 64 14.06 -9.12 19.28
CA ALA A 64 12.98 -8.43 19.96
C ALA A 64 11.64 -9.04 19.53
N ASP A 65 10.83 -9.46 20.50
CA ASP A 65 9.49 -9.97 20.22
C ASP A 65 8.56 -8.83 19.80
N VAL A 66 7.63 -9.14 18.90
CA VAL A 66 6.71 -8.18 18.29
C VAL A 66 5.28 -8.49 18.71
N ASP A 67 4.58 -7.49 19.24
CA ASP A 67 3.15 -7.56 19.57
C ASP A 67 2.31 -6.98 18.43
N GLU A 68 1.34 -7.74 17.93
CA GLU A 68 0.41 -7.34 16.88
C GLU A 68 -0.95 -6.98 17.50
N SER A 69 -1.40 -5.73 17.31
CA SER A 69 -2.67 -5.24 17.84
C SER A 69 -3.41 -4.32 16.85
N ILE A 70 -4.67 -4.01 17.14
CA ILE A 70 -5.49 -3.09 16.33
C ILE A 70 -5.71 -1.79 17.13
N VAL A 71 -5.30 -0.67 16.55
CA VAL A 71 -5.36 0.65 17.20
C VAL A 71 -6.64 1.40 16.84
N ALA A 72 -7.09 1.28 15.59
CA ALA A 72 -8.31 1.91 15.11
C ALA A 72 -8.95 1.08 13.98
N ARG A 73 -10.24 1.29 13.74
CA ARG A 73 -10.98 0.64 12.64
C ARG A 73 -11.87 1.64 11.92
N THR A 74 -11.97 1.47 10.62
CA THR A 74 -13.03 2.01 9.76
C THR A 74 -13.69 0.85 9.02
N PRO A 75 -14.82 1.06 8.32
CA PRO A 75 -15.40 0.00 7.52
C PRO A 75 -14.49 -0.54 6.41
N PHE A 76 -13.55 0.27 5.91
CA PHE A 76 -12.68 -0.08 4.78
C PHE A 76 -11.23 -0.36 5.17
N CYS A 77 -10.82 -0.07 6.40
CA CYS A 77 -9.43 -0.22 6.82
C CYS A 77 -9.32 -0.46 8.33
N THR A 78 -8.40 -1.33 8.70
CA THR A 78 -7.91 -1.49 10.06
C THR A 78 -6.56 -0.79 10.19
N LEU A 79 -6.36 -0.01 11.25
CA LEU A 79 -5.03 0.49 11.62
C LEU A 79 -4.39 -0.55 12.54
N ARG A 80 -3.49 -1.35 11.99
CA ARG A 80 -2.81 -2.44 12.71
C ARG A 80 -1.45 -1.95 13.20
N ARG A 81 -1.11 -2.26 14.44
CA ARG A 81 0.16 -1.90 15.06
C ARG A 81 1.00 -3.14 15.32
N PHE A 82 2.28 -3.03 14.98
CA PHE A 82 3.34 -3.93 15.37
C PHE A 82 4.24 -3.17 16.34
N ALA A 83 4.30 -3.62 17.59
CA ALA A 83 5.04 -2.95 18.64
C ALA A 83 6.18 -3.82 19.16
N ARG A 84 7.31 -3.20 19.52
CA ARG A 84 8.45 -3.91 20.09
C ARG A 84 9.10 -3.13 21.24
N PRO A 85 9.71 -3.79 22.23
CA PRO A 85 10.33 -3.11 23.37
C PRO A 85 11.38 -2.06 22.95
N GLY A 86 11.36 -0.90 23.60
CA GLY A 86 12.34 0.17 23.38
C GLY A 86 12.19 0.95 22.06
N ALA A 87 11.04 0.87 21.40
CA ALA A 87 10.77 1.63 20.18
C ALA A 87 10.72 3.14 20.48
N ARG A 88 11.55 3.92 19.77
CA ARG A 88 11.76 5.35 20.04
C ARG A 88 10.77 6.27 19.33
N ARG A 89 10.07 5.74 18.33
CA ARG A 89 9.16 6.49 17.43
C ARG A 89 7.98 5.62 17.02
N VAL A 90 6.95 6.26 16.48
CA VAL A 90 5.80 5.63 15.82
C VAL A 90 5.86 5.93 14.33
N ILE A 91 5.70 4.92 13.49
CA ILE A 91 5.74 5.03 12.03
C ILE A 91 4.38 4.61 11.47
N LEU A 92 3.64 5.54 10.88
CA LEU A 92 2.45 5.22 10.09
C LEU A 92 2.88 4.86 8.66
N LEU A 93 2.76 3.60 8.31
CA LEU A 93 2.94 3.08 6.96
C LEU A 93 1.59 3.08 6.22
N CYS A 94 1.39 4.08 5.35
CA CYS A 94 0.24 4.16 4.46
C CYS A 94 0.52 3.31 3.20
N VAL A 95 -0.05 2.11 3.14
CA VAL A 95 0.09 1.21 2.01
C VAL A 95 -0.92 1.56 0.90
N PRO A 96 -0.55 1.37 -0.38
CA PRO A 96 -1.47 1.62 -1.48
C PRO A 96 -2.62 0.59 -1.47
N LEU A 97 -3.83 1.06 -1.74
CA LEU A 97 -4.93 0.19 -2.17
C LEU A 97 -4.88 0.06 -3.70
N ALA A 98 -3.81 -0.56 -4.20
CA ALA A 98 -3.53 -0.74 -5.63
C ALA A 98 -3.45 -2.23 -5.96
N GLY A 99 -4.57 -2.94 -5.80
CA GLY A 99 -4.66 -4.38 -6.00
C GLY A 99 -4.25 -5.18 -4.78
N HIS A 100 -3.01 -5.03 -4.30
CA HIS A 100 -2.47 -5.92 -3.26
C HIS A 100 -3.06 -5.68 -1.86
N ALA A 101 -3.18 -6.76 -1.09
CA ALA A 101 -3.39 -6.66 0.36
C ALA A 101 -2.15 -6.11 1.07
N ALA A 102 -2.33 -5.47 2.23
CA ALA A 102 -1.25 -4.80 2.98
C ALA A 102 -0.09 -5.74 3.38
N VAL A 103 -0.36 -7.04 3.52
CA VAL A 103 0.63 -8.09 3.81
C VAL A 103 1.75 -8.16 2.76
N MET A 104 1.53 -7.64 1.56
CA MET A 104 2.58 -7.50 0.55
C MET A 104 3.73 -6.59 1.00
N MET A 105 3.50 -5.70 1.96
CA MET A 105 4.52 -4.85 2.61
C MET A 105 5.05 -5.43 3.92
N ARG A 106 4.90 -6.74 4.14
CA ARG A 106 5.40 -7.41 5.35
C ARG A 106 6.90 -7.16 5.59
N GLU A 107 7.74 -7.29 4.57
CA GLU A 107 9.19 -7.01 4.68
C GLU A 107 9.47 -5.53 5.01
N THR A 108 8.63 -4.62 4.50
CA THR A 108 8.67 -3.18 4.81
C THR A 108 8.42 -2.96 6.30
N VAL A 109 7.42 -3.62 6.88
CA VAL A 109 7.11 -3.58 8.32
C VAL A 109 8.28 -4.10 9.14
N GLU A 110 8.84 -5.27 8.80
CA GLU A 110 10.00 -5.83 9.52
C GLU A 110 11.19 -4.86 9.55
N THR A 111 11.47 -4.23 8.41
CA THR A 111 12.59 -3.30 8.27
C THR A 111 12.37 -2.05 9.14
N LEU A 112 11.14 -1.50 9.14
CA LEU A 112 10.80 -0.31 9.93
C LEU A 112 10.68 -0.60 11.43
N LEU A 113 10.41 -1.85 11.83
CA LEU A 113 10.37 -2.25 13.24
C LEU A 113 11.73 -2.12 13.94
N VAL A 114 12.83 -2.12 13.17
CA VAL A 114 14.16 -1.80 13.69
C VAL A 114 14.18 -0.36 14.25
N ASP A 115 13.44 0.56 13.62
CA ASP A 115 13.43 1.97 13.98
C ASP A 115 12.38 2.33 15.04
N GLY A 116 11.19 1.76 14.97
CA GLY A 116 10.07 2.13 15.84
C GLY A 116 8.86 1.22 15.71
N ASP A 117 7.80 1.54 16.45
CA ASP A 117 6.54 0.80 16.31
C ASP A 117 5.90 1.17 14.97
N VAL A 118 5.43 0.16 14.24
CA VAL A 118 4.86 0.36 12.90
C VAL A 118 3.34 0.22 12.97
N CYS A 119 2.63 1.28 12.59
CA CYS A 119 1.19 1.26 12.39
C CYS A 119 0.91 1.25 10.88
N ILE A 120 0.24 0.23 10.37
CA ILE A 120 -0.01 0.04 8.94
C ILE A 120 -1.50 0.15 8.62
N THR A 121 -1.83 0.80 7.49
CA THR A 121 -3.19 0.78 6.94
C THR A 121 -3.46 -0.59 6.32
N ASP A 122 -4.23 -1.42 6.99
CA ASP A 122 -4.60 -2.78 6.57
C ASP A 122 -6.01 -2.77 5.95
N TRP A 123 -6.06 -2.81 4.62
CA TRP A 123 -7.29 -2.65 3.84
C TRP A 123 -8.24 -3.85 3.98
N ILE A 124 -9.52 -3.55 4.09
CA ILE A 124 -10.60 -4.53 4.05
C ILE A 124 -11.04 -4.67 2.59
N ASP A 125 -11.20 -5.91 2.12
CA ASP A 125 -11.69 -6.18 0.76
C ASP A 125 -13.06 -5.53 0.54
N ALA A 126 -13.19 -4.69 -0.48
CA ALA A 126 -14.42 -3.93 -0.69
C ALA A 126 -15.65 -4.84 -0.91
N ARG A 127 -15.47 -6.07 -1.41
CA ARG A 127 -16.57 -7.04 -1.52
C ARG A 127 -17.16 -7.43 -0.16
N ASP A 128 -16.36 -7.33 0.90
CA ASP A 128 -16.75 -7.70 2.26
C ASP A 128 -17.22 -6.50 3.09
N VAL A 129 -17.34 -5.31 2.48
CA VAL A 129 -17.82 -4.08 3.13
C VAL A 129 -19.27 -3.81 2.74
N PRO A 130 -20.23 -3.87 3.70
CA PRO A 130 -21.65 -3.59 3.46
C PRO A 130 -21.91 -2.27 2.72
N CYS A 131 -22.96 -2.22 1.90
CA CYS A 131 -23.33 -1.01 1.15
C CYS A 131 -23.71 0.17 2.06
N ASP A 132 -24.32 -0.10 3.21
CA ASP A 132 -24.72 0.91 4.20
C ASP A 132 -23.54 1.52 4.98
N ALA A 133 -22.34 0.92 4.89
CA ALA A 133 -21.10 1.52 5.38
C ALA A 133 -20.67 2.77 4.58
N GLY A 134 -21.38 3.07 3.49
CA GLY A 134 -21.22 4.30 2.71
C GLY A 134 -20.19 4.19 1.58
N ARG A 135 -19.86 5.36 1.02
CA ARG A 135 -18.86 5.52 -0.04
C ARG A 135 -17.44 5.44 0.52
N PHE A 136 -16.49 5.07 -0.33
CA PHE A 136 -15.07 5.28 -0.06
C PHE A 136 -14.35 5.77 -1.32
N GLY A 137 -14.13 7.08 -1.41
CA GLY A 137 -13.33 7.75 -2.44
C GLY A 137 -12.06 8.40 -1.86
N LEU A 138 -11.46 9.33 -2.61
CA LEU A 138 -10.27 10.06 -2.16
C LEU A 138 -10.54 10.90 -0.91
N ASP A 139 -11.72 11.52 -0.82
CA ASP A 139 -12.12 12.35 0.32
C ASP A 139 -12.22 11.53 1.60
N GLU A 140 -12.90 10.38 1.58
CA GLU A 140 -13.00 9.50 2.73
C GLU A 140 -11.65 8.91 3.13
N TYR A 141 -10.76 8.65 2.17
CA TYR A 141 -9.39 8.22 2.47
C TYR A 141 -8.60 9.34 3.19
N VAL A 142 -8.67 10.59 2.72
CA VAL A 142 -8.03 11.72 3.41
C VAL A 142 -8.55 11.87 4.84
N SER A 143 -9.87 11.82 5.03
CA SER A 143 -10.51 11.89 6.35
C SER A 143 -10.15 10.71 7.26
N MET A 144 -9.97 9.52 6.68
CA MET A 144 -9.50 8.35 7.41
C MET A 144 -8.04 8.53 7.88
N LEU A 145 -7.15 8.95 7.00
CA LEU A 145 -5.74 9.18 7.33
C LEU A 145 -5.60 10.26 8.38
N ASP A 146 -6.35 11.36 8.26
CA ASP A 146 -6.34 12.44 9.24
C ASP A 146 -6.68 11.93 10.66
N ARG A 147 -7.72 11.11 10.80
CA ARG A 147 -8.12 10.49 12.07
C ARG A 147 -7.11 9.47 12.59
N PHE A 148 -6.49 8.68 11.72
CA PHE A 148 -5.42 7.76 12.12
C PHE A 148 -4.19 8.52 12.61
N ILE A 149 -3.78 9.57 11.89
CA ILE A 149 -2.70 10.46 12.30
C ILE A 149 -3.02 11.09 13.66
N ASP A 150 -4.24 11.58 13.85
CA ASP A 150 -4.68 12.17 15.13
C ASP A 150 -4.59 11.17 16.30
N THR A 151 -5.03 9.93 16.06
CA THR A 151 -4.93 8.84 17.05
C THR A 151 -3.48 8.54 17.44
N LEU A 152 -2.57 8.54 16.46
CA LEU A 152 -1.16 8.22 16.68
C LEU A 152 -0.36 9.38 17.27
N LEU A 153 -0.77 10.63 17.03
CA LEU A 153 -0.18 11.82 17.64
C LEU A 153 -0.48 11.94 19.14
N ALA A 154 -1.40 11.14 19.68
CA ALA A 154 -1.61 11.02 21.13
C ALA A 154 -0.45 10.28 21.83
N ASP A 155 0.39 9.55 21.09
CA ASP A 155 1.64 8.99 21.60
C ASP A 155 2.69 10.10 21.77
N ALA A 156 3.39 10.10 22.91
CA ALA A 156 4.38 11.14 23.20
C ALA A 156 5.66 11.03 22.33
N ARG A 157 5.87 9.90 21.65
CA ARG A 157 7.02 9.67 20.79
C ARG A 157 6.85 10.39 19.44
N PRO A 158 7.96 10.76 18.78
CA PRO A 158 7.90 11.29 17.41
C PRO A 158 7.14 10.35 16.48
N MET A 159 6.21 10.92 15.72
CA MET A 159 5.37 10.20 14.77
C MET A 159 5.76 10.56 13.33
N HIS A 160 6.01 9.56 12.50
CA HIS A 160 6.43 9.71 11.11
C HIS A 160 5.41 9.05 10.18
N VAL A 161 5.13 9.68 9.04
CA VAL A 161 4.29 9.10 7.99
C VAL A 161 5.17 8.64 6.83
N VAL A 162 5.00 7.39 6.42
CA VAL A 162 5.61 6.81 5.22
C VAL A 162 4.48 6.36 4.30
N ALA A 163 4.32 7.02 3.16
CA ALA A 163 3.28 6.71 2.19
C ALA A 163 3.88 6.21 0.89
N VAL A 164 3.30 5.14 0.34
CA VAL A 164 3.84 4.42 -0.81
C VAL A 164 2.85 4.43 -1.97
N CYS A 165 3.36 4.69 -3.19
CA CYS A 165 2.61 4.63 -4.44
C CYS A 165 1.32 5.47 -4.38
N GLN A 166 0.14 4.84 -4.55
CA GLN A 166 -1.17 5.51 -4.57
C GLN A 166 -1.51 6.21 -3.24
N ALA A 167 -0.92 5.76 -2.12
CA ALA A 167 -1.18 6.36 -0.81
C ALA A 167 -0.50 7.73 -0.62
N THR A 168 0.48 8.09 -1.46
CA THR A 168 1.19 9.38 -1.36
C THR A 168 0.25 10.58 -1.52
N PHE A 169 -0.67 10.51 -2.48
CA PHE A 169 -1.61 11.57 -2.82
C PHE A 169 -2.58 11.90 -1.68
N PRO A 170 -3.36 10.94 -1.13
CA PRO A 170 -4.22 11.20 0.03
C PRO A 170 -3.43 11.53 1.30
N SER A 171 -2.22 10.99 1.48
CA SER A 171 -1.38 11.32 2.65
C SER A 171 -0.92 12.77 2.63
N LEU A 172 -0.46 13.28 1.48
CA LEU A 172 -0.11 14.69 1.34
C LEU A 172 -1.36 15.58 1.52
N GLY A 173 -2.51 15.16 0.98
CA GLY A 173 -3.78 15.87 1.19
C GLY A 173 -4.17 16.01 2.66
N ALA A 174 -4.14 14.90 3.41
CA ALA A 174 -4.45 14.87 4.83
C ALA A 174 -3.54 15.80 5.63
N ILE A 175 -2.23 15.71 5.41
CA ILE A 175 -1.24 16.49 6.17
C ILE A 175 -1.30 17.97 5.79
N ALA A 176 -1.54 18.31 4.52
CA ALA A 176 -1.76 19.68 4.09
C ALA A 176 -3.02 20.29 4.73
N LEU A 177 -4.14 19.55 4.79
CA LEU A 177 -5.35 20.00 5.49
C LEU A 177 -5.16 20.13 6.99
N ARG A 178 -4.38 19.24 7.62
CA ARG A 178 -3.97 19.41 9.03
C ARG A 178 -3.21 20.70 9.24
N ALA A 179 -2.24 21.01 8.38
CA ALA A 179 -1.47 22.25 8.46
C ALA A 179 -2.35 23.49 8.30
N GLN A 180 -3.33 23.45 7.38
CA GLN A 180 -4.28 24.55 7.19
C GLN A 180 -5.19 24.79 8.39
N ARG A 181 -5.41 23.78 9.24
CA ARG A 181 -6.17 23.89 10.50
C ARG A 181 -5.30 24.22 11.71
N ASP A 182 -4.00 24.40 11.51
CA ASP A 182 -3.02 24.69 12.57
C ASP A 182 -3.04 23.67 13.72
N VAL A 183 -3.26 22.39 13.38
CA VAL A 183 -3.19 21.27 14.34
C VAL A 183 -1.85 20.56 14.25
N THR A 184 -1.48 19.85 15.31
CA THR A 184 -0.22 19.11 15.41
C THR A 184 0.01 18.23 14.18
N LEU A 185 1.21 18.36 13.62
CA LEU A 185 1.69 17.61 12.47
C LEU A 185 2.61 16.46 12.90
N PRO A 186 2.71 15.39 12.09
CA PRO A 186 3.81 14.43 12.19
C PRO A 186 5.18 15.11 12.12
N ALA A 187 6.21 14.47 12.69
CA ALA A 187 7.58 14.93 12.62
C ALA A 187 8.13 14.88 11.18
N SER A 188 7.76 13.86 10.40
CA SER A 188 8.09 13.79 8.97
C SER A 188 6.99 13.16 8.12
N LEU A 189 7.04 13.49 6.82
CA LEU A 189 6.28 12.87 5.74
C LEU A 189 7.26 12.35 4.69
N THR A 190 7.24 11.05 4.44
CA THR A 190 7.98 10.39 3.36
C THR A 190 7.00 9.93 2.29
N LEU A 191 7.24 10.32 1.05
CA LEU A 191 6.43 9.97 -0.13
C LEU A 191 7.30 9.13 -1.08
N ILE A 192 6.89 7.89 -1.35
CA ILE A 192 7.70 6.92 -2.10
C ILE A 192 6.97 6.54 -3.39
N GLY A 193 7.56 6.87 -4.55
CA GLY A 193 7.14 6.40 -5.87
C GLY A 193 5.66 6.62 -6.19
N GLY A 194 5.10 7.79 -5.91
CA GLY A 194 3.68 8.08 -6.12
C GLY A 194 3.39 9.23 -7.10
N PRO A 195 2.24 9.20 -7.80
CA PRO A 195 1.94 10.11 -8.92
C PRO A 195 1.39 11.47 -8.45
N LEU A 196 2.19 12.28 -7.76
CA LEU A 196 1.73 13.58 -7.23
C LEU A 196 1.52 14.62 -8.34
N ASP A 197 2.35 14.58 -9.40
CA ASP A 197 2.08 15.28 -10.66
C ASP A 197 2.22 14.33 -11.87
N ALA A 198 1.12 13.68 -12.24
CA ALA A 198 1.08 12.70 -13.33
C ALA A 198 1.34 13.27 -14.75
N ARG A 199 1.55 14.59 -14.89
CA ARG A 199 1.92 15.23 -16.16
C ARG A 199 3.41 15.10 -16.47
N ILE A 200 4.23 14.97 -15.43
CA ILE A 200 5.69 14.86 -15.56
C ILE A 200 6.04 13.43 -15.97
N ASN A 201 6.76 13.27 -17.07
CA ASN A 201 7.20 11.97 -17.62
C ASN A 201 6.13 10.86 -17.52
N PRO A 202 4.97 11.00 -18.19
CA PRO A 202 3.85 10.10 -17.98
C PRO A 202 4.19 8.63 -18.22
N SER A 203 3.88 7.77 -17.24
CA SER A 203 4.05 6.33 -17.37
C SER A 203 3.02 5.70 -18.32
N ALA A 204 3.19 4.42 -18.63
CA ALA A 204 2.20 3.65 -19.38
C ALA A 204 0.84 3.65 -18.67
N LEU A 205 0.83 3.47 -17.35
CA LEU A 205 -0.36 3.54 -16.51
C LEU A 205 -1.01 4.93 -16.58
N GLY A 206 -0.23 6.00 -16.40
CA GLY A 206 -0.75 7.37 -16.49
C GLY A 206 -1.30 7.71 -17.87
N THR A 207 -0.70 7.18 -18.92
CA THR A 207 -1.20 7.34 -20.31
C THR A 207 -2.51 6.59 -20.52
N ALA A 208 -2.62 5.34 -20.04
CA ALA A 208 -3.86 4.57 -20.11
C ALA A 208 -5.00 5.26 -19.36
N ALA A 209 -4.75 5.73 -18.13
CA ALA A 209 -5.75 6.44 -17.31
C ALA A 209 -6.30 7.71 -17.98
N ARG A 210 -5.49 8.42 -18.77
CA ARG A 210 -5.93 9.61 -19.52
C ARG A 210 -6.61 9.29 -20.85
N SER A 211 -6.39 8.10 -21.40
CA SER A 211 -6.85 7.75 -22.75
C SER A 211 -8.31 7.29 -22.78
N HIS A 212 -8.93 7.07 -21.62
CA HIS A 212 -10.31 6.59 -21.51
C HIS A 212 -11.18 7.53 -20.67
N SER A 213 -12.43 7.72 -21.08
CA SER A 213 -13.39 8.52 -20.31
C SER A 213 -13.83 7.79 -19.04
N LEU A 214 -14.24 8.54 -18.01
CA LEU A 214 -14.79 7.93 -16.78
C LEU A 214 -16.02 7.06 -17.05
N ALA A 215 -16.83 7.42 -18.06
CA ALA A 215 -17.96 6.60 -18.48
C ALA A 215 -17.51 5.25 -19.04
N TRP A 216 -16.45 5.24 -19.85
CA TRP A 216 -15.84 4.01 -20.34
C TRP A 216 -15.25 3.17 -19.20
N CYS A 217 -14.53 3.81 -18.27
CA CYS A 217 -13.97 3.13 -17.10
C CYS A 217 -15.08 2.48 -16.27
N ARG A 218 -16.17 3.20 -16.01
CA ARG A 218 -17.33 2.66 -15.28
C ARG A 218 -17.99 1.48 -16.00
N ALA A 219 -18.09 1.53 -17.33
CA ALA A 219 -18.72 0.47 -18.11
C ALA A 219 -17.84 -0.79 -18.26
N THR A 220 -16.52 -0.64 -18.19
CA THR A 220 -15.57 -1.71 -18.57
C THR A 220 -14.80 -2.28 -17.38
N LEU A 221 -14.51 -1.44 -16.37
CA LEU A 221 -13.62 -1.77 -15.26
C LEU A 221 -14.36 -1.92 -13.93
N ILE A 222 -15.56 -1.37 -13.78
CA ILE A 222 -16.29 -1.40 -12.51
C ILE A 222 -17.36 -2.48 -12.54
N ASP A 223 -17.24 -3.49 -11.68
CA ASP A 223 -18.23 -4.57 -11.51
C ASP A 223 -19.02 -4.44 -10.20
N THR A 224 -20.11 -5.19 -10.09
CA THR A 224 -20.97 -5.23 -8.91
C THR A 224 -20.74 -6.51 -8.14
N VAL A 225 -20.51 -6.37 -6.84
CA VAL A 225 -20.27 -7.51 -5.92
C VAL A 225 -21.49 -8.44 -5.95
N PRO A 226 -21.30 -9.74 -6.25
CA PRO A 226 -22.39 -10.70 -6.36
C PRO A 226 -22.92 -11.13 -4.99
N HIS A 227 -24.01 -11.90 -4.99
CA HIS A 227 -24.59 -12.41 -3.75
C HIS A 227 -23.62 -13.36 -3.02
N GLY A 228 -23.67 -13.39 -1.69
CA GLY A 228 -22.80 -14.24 -0.85
C GLY A 228 -21.66 -13.50 -0.16
N PHE A 229 -21.46 -12.23 -0.49
CA PHE A 229 -20.56 -11.33 0.25
C PHE A 229 -21.35 -10.25 1.00
N ALA A 230 -20.75 -9.72 2.07
CA ALA A 230 -21.37 -8.67 2.88
C ALA A 230 -21.60 -7.36 2.08
N GLY A 231 -20.74 -7.08 1.11
CA GLY A 231 -20.84 -5.94 0.19
C GLY A 231 -21.71 -6.18 -1.04
N TYR A 232 -22.62 -7.16 -1.04
CA TYR A 232 -23.54 -7.40 -2.16
C TYR A 232 -24.17 -6.10 -2.69
N GLY A 233 -24.06 -5.88 -4.01
CA GLY A 233 -24.55 -4.68 -4.68
C GLY A 233 -23.57 -3.50 -4.72
N ARG A 234 -22.44 -3.57 -4.00
CA ARG A 234 -21.39 -2.55 -4.05
C ARG A 234 -20.69 -2.58 -5.41
N GLN A 235 -20.37 -1.40 -5.92
CA GLN A 235 -19.55 -1.24 -7.12
C GLN A 235 -18.06 -1.24 -6.76
N VAL A 236 -17.27 -2.03 -7.46
CA VAL A 236 -15.83 -2.20 -7.21
C VAL A 236 -15.05 -2.25 -8.52
N PHE A 237 -13.78 -1.84 -8.49
CA PHE A 237 -12.79 -2.31 -9.45
C PHE A 237 -12.28 -3.67 -8.96
N PRO A 238 -12.71 -4.79 -9.56
CA PRO A 238 -12.54 -6.09 -8.95
C PRO A 238 -11.10 -6.61 -9.08
N ALA A 239 -10.66 -7.38 -8.09
CA ALA A 239 -9.34 -7.96 -7.97
C ALA A 239 -8.95 -8.80 -9.19
N TYR A 240 -9.91 -9.43 -9.89
CA TYR A 240 -9.61 -10.22 -11.09
C TYR A 240 -9.14 -9.37 -12.27
N LEU A 241 -9.68 -8.15 -12.44
CA LEU A 241 -9.21 -7.22 -13.47
C LEU A 241 -7.85 -6.64 -13.07
N GLN A 242 -7.70 -6.25 -11.80
CA GLN A 242 -6.43 -5.77 -11.25
C GLN A 242 -5.31 -6.82 -11.43
N ARG A 243 -5.61 -8.10 -11.19
CA ARG A 243 -4.65 -9.20 -11.39
C ARG A 243 -4.20 -9.31 -12.85
N ALA A 244 -5.14 -9.20 -13.79
CA ALA A 244 -4.82 -9.23 -15.22
C ALA A 244 -3.95 -8.04 -15.63
N GLU A 245 -4.26 -6.83 -15.15
CA GLU A 245 -3.47 -5.62 -15.37
C GLU A 245 -2.03 -5.77 -14.84
N ILE A 246 -1.88 -6.20 -13.58
CA ILE A 246 -0.57 -6.37 -12.93
C ILE A 246 0.26 -7.43 -13.66
N ALA A 247 -0.37 -8.53 -14.09
CA ALA A 247 0.31 -9.60 -14.83
C ALA A 247 0.82 -9.12 -16.20
N VAL A 248 0.06 -8.28 -16.90
CA VAL A 248 0.46 -7.70 -18.19
C VAL A 248 1.54 -6.64 -18.01
N THR A 249 1.44 -5.83 -16.96
CA THR A 249 2.33 -4.67 -16.76
C THR A 249 3.65 -5.06 -16.09
N TYR A 250 3.65 -6.10 -15.25
CA TYR A 250 4.81 -6.56 -14.47
C TYR A 250 5.06 -8.07 -14.54
N PRO A 251 5.09 -8.69 -15.73
CA PRO A 251 5.26 -10.14 -15.86
C PRO A 251 6.58 -10.63 -15.25
N GLN A 252 7.64 -9.83 -15.34
CA GLN A 252 8.97 -10.12 -14.77
C GLN A 252 8.94 -10.31 -13.27
N ARG A 253 8.05 -9.60 -12.54
CA ARG A 253 7.96 -9.71 -11.08
C ARG A 253 7.41 -11.06 -10.68
N TYR A 254 6.34 -11.50 -11.34
CA TYR A 254 5.77 -12.82 -11.13
C TYR A 254 6.77 -13.93 -11.48
N MET A 255 7.46 -13.81 -12.62
CA MET A 255 8.50 -14.77 -13.02
C MET A 255 9.64 -14.87 -12.00
N ALA A 256 10.11 -13.75 -11.46
CA ALA A 256 11.17 -13.74 -10.44
C ALA A 256 10.75 -14.46 -9.14
N LEU A 257 9.49 -14.32 -8.73
CA LEU A 257 8.94 -15.03 -7.57
C LEU A 257 8.83 -16.53 -7.82
N VAL A 258 8.35 -16.93 -9.01
CA VAL A 258 8.29 -18.33 -9.43
C VAL A 258 9.68 -18.95 -9.48
N ASP A 259 10.67 -18.24 -10.00
CA ASP A 259 12.04 -18.74 -10.06
C ASP A 259 12.68 -18.84 -8.68
N ARG A 260 12.38 -17.92 -7.76
CA ARG A 260 12.78 -18.03 -6.35
C ARG A 260 12.17 -19.27 -5.70
N TYR A 261 10.88 -19.52 -5.93
CA TYR A 261 10.20 -20.73 -5.45
C TYR A 261 10.84 -22.00 -6.01
N ARG A 262 11.07 -22.08 -7.33
CA ARG A 262 11.73 -23.22 -7.96
C ARG A 262 13.12 -23.50 -7.40
N ARG A 263 13.94 -22.45 -7.23
CA ARG A 263 15.27 -22.60 -6.61
C ARG A 263 15.18 -23.12 -5.17
N ALA A 264 14.23 -22.62 -4.39
CA ALA A 264 14.01 -23.07 -3.02
C ALA A 264 13.60 -24.56 -2.98
N VAL A 265 12.67 -25.00 -3.85
CA VAL A 265 12.32 -26.42 -4.00
C VAL A 265 13.53 -27.27 -4.33
N SER A 266 14.33 -26.85 -5.33
CA SER A 266 15.52 -27.61 -5.75
C SER A 266 16.61 -27.67 -4.69
N SER A 267 16.68 -26.68 -3.78
CA SER A 267 17.69 -26.64 -2.72
C SER A 267 17.39 -27.59 -1.55
N GLY A 268 16.13 -28.03 -1.39
CA GLY A 268 15.70 -28.83 -0.23
C GLY A 268 15.63 -28.07 1.09
N ASP A 269 15.95 -26.77 1.11
CA ASP A 269 15.86 -25.90 2.28
C ASP A 269 14.39 -25.55 2.58
N THR A 270 13.89 -26.04 3.71
CA THR A 270 12.49 -25.86 4.12
C THR A 270 12.16 -24.41 4.46
N ASP A 271 13.12 -23.65 4.99
CA ASP A 271 12.92 -22.26 5.40
C ASP A 271 12.93 -21.35 4.17
N ALA A 272 13.85 -21.61 3.25
CA ALA A 272 13.87 -20.95 1.94
C ALA A 272 12.56 -21.22 1.17
N LEU A 273 12.06 -22.46 1.21
CA LEU A 273 10.80 -22.83 0.56
C LEU A 273 9.60 -22.15 1.21
N ALA A 274 9.50 -22.16 2.55
CA ALA A 274 8.44 -21.49 3.27
C ALA A 274 8.41 -19.98 2.97
N THR A 275 9.59 -19.35 2.91
CA THR A 275 9.75 -17.93 2.58
C THR A 275 9.32 -17.65 1.13
N ALA A 276 9.77 -18.46 0.17
CA ALA A 276 9.42 -18.26 -1.25
C ALA A 276 7.92 -18.48 -1.50
N ARG A 277 7.32 -19.51 -0.88
CA ARG A 277 5.87 -19.77 -0.92
C ARG A 277 5.09 -18.60 -0.34
N ARG A 278 5.51 -18.07 0.81
CA ARG A 278 4.87 -16.92 1.45
C ARG A 278 4.89 -15.69 0.55
N ALA A 279 6.08 -15.31 0.05
CA ALA A 279 6.23 -14.15 -0.83
C ALA A 279 5.36 -14.24 -2.08
N LEU A 280 5.23 -15.43 -2.67
CA LEU A 280 4.34 -15.65 -3.81
C LEU A 280 2.87 -15.46 -3.45
N ARG A 281 2.44 -15.99 -2.29
CA ARG A 281 1.05 -15.82 -1.80
C ARG A 281 0.73 -14.37 -1.47
N GLU A 282 1.64 -13.67 -0.80
CA GLU A 282 1.48 -12.25 -0.48
C GLU A 282 1.33 -11.41 -1.75
N TYR A 283 2.14 -11.68 -2.78
CA TYR A 283 2.04 -11.00 -4.09
C TYR A 283 0.73 -11.31 -4.83
N LEU A 284 0.21 -12.53 -4.74
CA LEU A 284 -1.01 -12.91 -5.45
C LEU A 284 -2.31 -12.57 -4.70
N THR A 285 -2.20 -12.10 -3.46
CA THR A 285 -3.37 -11.69 -2.66
C THR A 285 -3.77 -10.27 -3.05
N LEU A 286 -4.87 -10.18 -3.81
CA LEU A 286 -5.46 -8.91 -4.21
C LEU A 286 -6.83 -8.70 -3.56
N LEU A 287 -7.23 -7.44 -3.45
CA LEU A 287 -8.48 -6.97 -2.87
C LEU A 287 -9.30 -6.23 -3.93
N ASP A 288 -10.63 -6.30 -3.82
CA ASP A 288 -11.47 -5.41 -4.59
C ASP A 288 -11.32 -3.98 -4.08
N MET A 289 -11.21 -3.04 -5.01
CA MET A 289 -11.11 -1.62 -4.70
C MET A 289 -12.49 -0.98 -4.83
N PRO A 290 -12.93 -0.09 -3.92
CA PRO A 290 -14.16 0.67 -4.11
C PRO A 290 -14.15 1.44 -5.44
N ALA A 291 -15.25 1.38 -6.19
CA ALA A 291 -15.33 2.01 -7.50
C ALA A 291 -15.10 3.53 -7.43
N GLU A 292 -15.57 4.16 -6.36
CA GLU A 292 -15.42 5.60 -6.17
C GLU A 292 -13.96 5.99 -6.01
N TYR A 293 -13.19 5.24 -5.22
CA TYR A 293 -11.76 5.50 -5.07
C TYR A 293 -10.99 5.28 -6.38
N PHE A 294 -11.31 4.23 -7.14
CA PHE A 294 -10.71 4.00 -8.45
C PHE A 294 -11.00 5.15 -9.42
N LEU A 295 -12.27 5.54 -9.54
CA LEU A 295 -12.71 6.59 -10.48
C LEU A 295 -12.21 7.97 -10.06
N ASP A 296 -12.19 8.28 -8.75
CA ASP A 296 -11.56 9.47 -8.20
C ASP A 296 -10.07 9.50 -8.56
N THR A 297 -9.36 8.37 -8.46
CA THR A 297 -7.95 8.29 -8.83
C THR A 297 -7.74 8.61 -10.31
N VAL A 298 -8.53 8.02 -11.21
CA VAL A 298 -8.46 8.31 -12.65
C VAL A 298 -8.73 9.79 -12.91
N ASP A 299 -9.81 10.34 -12.35
CA ASP A 299 -10.24 11.70 -12.58
C ASP A 299 -9.31 12.75 -11.95
N ILE A 300 -9.15 12.70 -10.63
CA ILE A 300 -8.50 13.73 -9.83
C ILE A 300 -6.98 13.67 -9.98
N VAL A 301 -6.39 12.47 -9.97
CA VAL A 301 -4.93 12.29 -9.97
C VAL A 301 -4.37 12.31 -11.38
N PHE A 302 -4.93 11.51 -12.30
CA PHE A 302 -4.35 11.32 -13.63
C PHE A 302 -4.89 12.26 -14.71
N GLN A 303 -6.20 12.53 -14.74
CA GLN A 303 -6.81 13.36 -15.79
C GLN A 303 -6.73 14.85 -15.45
N ARG A 304 -7.32 15.27 -14.33
CA ARG A 304 -7.38 16.67 -13.91
C ARG A 304 -6.16 17.13 -13.13
N THR A 305 -5.34 16.20 -12.63
CA THR A 305 -4.07 16.46 -11.91
C THR A 305 -4.25 17.53 -10.82
N CYS A 306 -5.33 17.40 -10.05
CA CYS A 306 -5.88 18.49 -9.25
C CYS A 306 -4.94 18.99 -8.15
N LEU A 307 -4.14 18.12 -7.54
CA LEU A 307 -3.18 18.53 -6.51
C LEU A 307 -2.07 19.40 -7.12
N ALA A 308 -1.49 18.97 -8.25
CA ALA A 308 -0.47 19.71 -8.97
C ALA A 308 -0.97 21.05 -9.55
N ASN A 309 -2.28 21.14 -9.82
CA ASN A 309 -2.93 22.37 -10.30
C ASN A 309 -3.50 23.24 -9.18
N GLY A 310 -3.41 22.84 -7.91
CA GLY A 310 -3.99 23.58 -6.78
C GLY A 310 -5.52 23.69 -6.83
N THR A 311 -6.20 22.73 -7.47
CA THR A 311 -7.66 22.70 -7.65
C THR A 311 -8.33 21.56 -6.89
N TRP A 312 -7.57 20.72 -6.18
CA TRP A 312 -8.15 19.63 -5.41
C TRP A 312 -8.85 20.17 -4.16
N HIS A 313 -10.10 19.74 -3.98
CA HIS A 313 -10.89 20.00 -2.79
C HIS A 313 -11.28 18.68 -2.15
N VAL A 314 -11.16 18.60 -0.83
CA VAL A 314 -11.61 17.48 0.00
C VAL A 314 -12.71 18.00 0.90
N HIS A 315 -13.91 17.42 0.82
CA HIS A 315 -15.10 17.90 1.55
C HIS A 315 -15.33 19.42 1.42
N GLY A 316 -15.06 19.98 0.23
CA GLY A 316 -15.18 21.41 -0.06
C GLY A 316 -14.01 22.29 0.41
N GLN A 317 -13.03 21.74 1.13
CA GLN A 317 -11.82 22.46 1.54
C GLN A 317 -10.71 22.27 0.51
N ARG A 318 -10.14 23.38 0.02
CA ARG A 318 -9.00 23.32 -0.90
C ARG A 318 -7.78 22.73 -0.20
N VAL A 319 -7.08 21.83 -0.88
CA VAL A 319 -5.82 21.26 -0.39
C VAL A 319 -4.68 22.18 -0.80
N GLU A 320 -3.97 22.74 0.19
CA GLU A 320 -2.83 23.65 -0.01
C GLU A 320 -1.55 23.07 0.61
N PRO A 321 -0.74 22.28 -0.14
CA PRO A 321 0.53 21.75 0.37
C PRO A 321 1.51 22.84 0.81
N ALA A 322 1.39 24.04 0.23
CA ALA A 322 2.19 25.20 0.63
C ALA A 322 1.83 25.73 2.03
N ALA A 323 0.85 25.18 2.75
CA ALA A 323 0.58 25.47 4.15
C ALA A 323 1.55 24.78 5.13
N LEU A 324 2.30 23.77 4.68
CA LEU A 324 3.25 23.05 5.54
C LEU A 324 4.43 23.93 5.94
N ARG A 325 4.76 23.99 7.25
CA ARG A 325 5.86 24.83 7.79
C ARG A 325 6.87 24.04 8.61
N SER A 326 6.40 23.16 9.49
CA SER A 326 7.23 22.53 10.53
C SER A 326 7.17 21.00 10.45
N ILE A 327 7.59 20.45 9.31
CA ILE A 327 7.68 19.00 9.08
C ILE A 327 8.83 18.72 8.11
N VAL A 328 9.54 17.62 8.28
CA VAL A 328 10.51 17.14 7.28
C VAL A 328 9.77 16.40 6.18
N LEU A 329 9.96 16.83 4.93
CA LEU A 329 9.43 16.16 3.74
C LEU A 329 10.55 15.41 3.02
N LEU A 330 10.38 14.11 2.84
CA LEU A 330 11.24 13.28 1.99
C LEU A 330 10.43 12.76 0.80
N THR A 331 11.02 12.86 -0.40
CA THR A 331 10.49 12.21 -1.61
C THR A 331 11.52 11.22 -2.14
N VAL A 332 11.07 10.00 -2.47
CA VAL A 332 11.94 8.92 -2.94
C VAL A 332 11.39 8.37 -4.26
N GLU A 333 12.25 8.27 -5.27
CA GLU A 333 11.94 7.66 -6.56
C GLU A 333 13.02 6.64 -6.96
N GLY A 334 12.62 5.65 -7.77
CA GLY A 334 13.54 4.68 -8.36
C GLY A 334 13.83 5.05 -9.80
N LYS A 335 15.10 5.03 -10.23
CA LYS A 335 15.45 5.42 -11.61
C LYS A 335 14.96 4.43 -12.67
N CYS A 336 14.56 3.23 -12.27
CA CYS A 336 13.97 2.21 -13.13
C CYS A 336 12.47 1.98 -12.82
N ASP A 337 11.81 2.94 -12.16
CA ASP A 337 10.37 2.88 -11.90
C ASP A 337 9.58 3.13 -13.20
N ALA A 338 8.83 2.11 -13.64
CA ALA A 338 7.95 2.18 -14.81
C ALA A 338 6.49 2.47 -14.45
N VAL A 339 6.12 2.45 -13.16
CA VAL A 339 4.76 2.74 -12.65
C VAL A 339 4.60 4.24 -12.50
N THR A 340 5.52 4.86 -11.77
CA THR A 340 5.53 6.28 -11.46
C THR A 340 6.64 6.94 -12.26
N GLY A 341 6.25 7.92 -13.09
CA GLY A 341 7.20 8.63 -13.93
C GLY A 341 8.24 9.39 -13.10
N ALA A 342 9.46 9.51 -13.63
CA ALA A 342 10.52 10.29 -13.01
C ALA A 342 10.06 11.74 -12.77
N GLY A 343 10.24 12.24 -11.55
CA GLY A 343 9.86 13.57 -11.11
C GLY A 343 8.42 13.71 -10.61
N GLN A 344 7.54 12.71 -10.78
CA GLN A 344 6.15 12.82 -10.35
C GLN A 344 6.00 12.89 -8.84
N THR A 345 6.79 12.13 -8.08
CA THR A 345 6.82 12.18 -6.61
C THR A 345 7.59 13.41 -6.15
N HIS A 346 8.72 13.71 -6.79
CA HIS A 346 9.54 14.88 -6.43
C HIS A 346 8.82 16.22 -6.64
N ALA A 347 7.76 16.26 -7.46
CA ALA A 347 6.89 17.42 -7.60
C ALA A 347 6.35 17.94 -6.25
N ALA A 348 6.17 17.08 -5.25
CA ALA A 348 5.76 17.48 -3.90
C ALA A 348 6.69 18.53 -3.27
N LEU A 349 7.99 18.50 -3.56
CA LEU A 349 8.97 19.44 -3.00
C LEU A 349 8.71 20.89 -3.43
N ALA A 350 8.21 21.06 -4.66
CA ALA A 350 7.81 22.35 -5.19
C ALA A 350 6.42 22.76 -4.66
N MET A 351 5.48 21.81 -4.59
CA MET A 351 4.14 22.06 -4.05
C MET A 351 4.20 22.49 -2.57
N CYS A 352 5.08 21.89 -1.77
CA CYS A 352 5.29 22.21 -0.37
C CYS A 352 6.26 23.41 -0.19
N GLY A 353 6.10 24.46 -1.00
CA GLY A 353 7.00 25.61 -1.06
C GLY A 353 7.10 26.43 0.24
N GLY A 354 6.18 26.20 1.16
CA GLY A 354 6.19 26.82 2.48
C GLY A 354 7.13 26.16 3.49
N LEU A 355 7.68 24.98 3.19
CA LEU A 355 8.73 24.35 3.98
C LEU A 355 10.08 25.01 3.73
N ALA A 356 10.90 25.06 4.78
CA ALA A 356 12.29 25.47 4.64
C ALA A 356 13.02 24.58 3.62
N ALA A 357 14.00 25.16 2.90
CA ALA A 357 14.74 24.43 1.86
C ALA A 357 15.42 23.18 2.39
N ASP A 358 15.94 23.26 3.61
CA ASP A 358 16.64 22.17 4.28
C ASP A 358 15.68 21.12 4.86
N ALA A 359 14.41 21.45 5.10
CA ALA A 359 13.35 20.50 5.49
C ALA A 359 12.85 19.64 4.31
N ARG A 360 13.22 19.96 3.07
CA ARG A 360 12.82 19.26 1.84
C ARG A 360 13.96 18.39 1.32
N GLN A 361 13.75 17.08 1.34
CA GLN A 361 14.75 16.07 0.99
C GLN A 361 14.31 15.28 -0.24
N ARG A 362 15.28 14.94 -1.08
CA ARG A 362 15.10 14.17 -2.33
C ARG A 362 16.07 13.00 -2.33
N ALA A 363 15.59 11.83 -2.73
CA ALA A 363 16.43 10.68 -3.03
C ALA A 363 15.98 9.99 -4.32
N ASP A 364 16.94 9.76 -5.21
CA ASP A 364 16.79 8.94 -6.41
C ASP A 364 17.61 7.66 -6.22
N ILE A 365 16.98 6.49 -6.32
CA ILE A 365 17.65 5.21 -6.10
C ILE A 365 18.03 4.59 -7.45
N ASP A 366 19.33 4.38 -7.65
CA ASP A 366 19.88 3.75 -8.85
C ASP A 366 19.45 2.29 -8.98
N ASP A 367 19.24 1.83 -10.21
CA ASP A 367 18.85 0.45 -10.58
C ASP A 367 17.60 -0.09 -9.87
N CYS A 368 16.79 0.79 -9.28
CA CYS A 368 15.63 0.44 -8.48
C CYS A 368 14.33 0.60 -9.28
N ASP A 369 13.59 -0.50 -9.40
CA ASP A 369 12.23 -0.50 -9.95
C ASP A 369 11.19 -0.10 -8.88
N HIS A 370 9.92 -0.01 -9.29
CA HIS A 370 8.85 0.41 -8.39
C HIS A 370 8.74 -0.45 -7.12
N TYR A 371 8.84 -1.77 -7.26
CA TYR A 371 8.73 -2.68 -6.12
C TYR A 371 9.98 -2.60 -5.22
N GLY A 372 11.15 -2.43 -5.82
CA GLY A 372 12.42 -2.24 -5.12
C GLY A 372 12.41 -1.07 -4.14
N LEU A 373 11.53 -0.08 -4.35
CA LEU A 373 11.38 1.07 -3.46
C LEU A 373 10.81 0.73 -2.07
N PHE A 374 10.20 -0.45 -1.90
CA PHE A 374 9.56 -0.84 -0.64
C PHE A 374 9.68 -2.32 -0.27
N THR A 375 10.24 -3.17 -1.14
CA THR A 375 10.57 -4.57 -0.82
C THR A 375 11.92 -4.98 -1.41
N GLY A 376 12.57 -5.95 -0.79
CA GLY A 376 13.79 -6.57 -1.29
C GLY A 376 15.07 -5.80 -0.95
N LYS A 377 16.07 -5.96 -1.81
CA LYS A 377 17.43 -5.45 -1.55
C LYS A 377 17.47 -3.93 -1.50
N HIS A 378 17.00 -3.24 -2.54
CA HIS A 378 17.04 -1.78 -2.62
C HIS A 378 16.31 -1.11 -1.45
N TRP A 379 15.16 -1.65 -1.05
CA TRP A 379 14.45 -1.20 0.14
C TRP A 379 15.35 -1.22 1.39
N ARG A 380 16.00 -2.35 1.66
CA ARG A 380 16.84 -2.54 2.86
C ARG A 380 18.16 -1.77 2.80
N THR A 381 18.82 -1.72 1.65
CA THR A 381 20.19 -1.18 1.55
C THR A 381 20.25 0.28 1.16
N ASP A 382 19.23 0.80 0.46
CA ASP A 382 19.30 2.11 -0.18
C ASP A 382 18.19 3.04 0.33
N VAL A 383 16.93 2.58 0.32
CA VAL A 383 15.78 3.41 0.73
C VAL A 383 15.71 3.57 2.25
N HIS A 384 15.76 2.46 2.99
CA HIS A 384 15.62 2.47 4.45
C HIS A 384 16.65 3.38 5.16
N PRO A 385 17.95 3.38 4.80
CA PRO A 385 18.91 4.34 5.37
C PRO A 385 18.55 5.82 5.12
N VAL A 386 17.95 6.14 3.97
CA VAL A 386 17.49 7.51 3.67
C VAL A 386 16.31 7.89 4.58
N LEU A 387 15.39 6.96 4.86
CA LEU A 387 14.31 7.17 5.82
C LEU A 387 14.88 7.41 7.23
N GLN A 388 15.85 6.62 7.67
CA GLN A 388 16.50 6.80 8.97
C GLN A 388 17.14 8.19 9.11
N ALA A 389 17.82 8.67 8.06
CA ALA A 389 18.38 10.01 8.03
C ALA A 389 17.29 11.10 8.14
N ALA A 390 16.15 10.92 7.46
CA ALA A 390 15.01 11.83 7.55
C ALA A 390 14.35 11.81 8.93
N PHE A 391 14.19 10.63 9.55
CA PHE A 391 13.68 10.50 10.92
C PHE A 391 14.60 11.22 11.92
N ALA A 392 15.90 10.95 11.88
CA ALA A 392 16.87 11.61 12.75
C ALA A 392 16.95 13.12 12.51
N ARG A 393 16.66 13.61 11.30
CA ARG A 393 16.53 15.05 11.04
C ARG A 393 15.29 15.63 11.70
N ALA A 394 14.15 15.00 11.51
CA ALA A 394 12.87 15.46 12.06
C ALA A 394 12.84 15.45 13.59
N GLU A 395 13.54 14.52 14.22
CA GLU A 395 13.61 14.39 15.68
C GLU A 395 14.55 15.43 16.35
N ARG A 396 15.44 16.07 15.59
CA ARG A 396 16.36 17.09 16.13
C ARG A 396 15.67 18.43 16.38
N ASP A 397 14.74 18.80 15.50
CA ASP A 397 13.98 20.06 15.57
C ASP A 397 12.48 19.74 15.57
N PRO A 398 11.92 19.22 16.68
CA PRO A 398 10.52 18.81 16.73
C PRO A 398 9.60 20.00 16.42
N PRO A 399 8.47 19.78 15.72
CA PRO A 399 7.48 20.83 15.50
C PRO A 399 7.08 21.44 16.85
N ARG A 400 7.09 22.78 16.93
CA ARG A 400 6.62 23.49 18.12
C ARG A 400 5.17 23.07 18.37
N SER A 401 4.88 22.44 19.50
CA SER A 401 3.49 22.22 19.91
C SER A 401 2.82 23.59 20.03
N CYS A 402 1.70 23.81 19.34
CA CYS A 402 0.83 24.92 19.69
C CYS A 402 0.42 24.72 21.15
N ALA A 403 0.97 25.55 22.04
CA ALA A 403 0.56 25.58 23.43
C ALA A 403 -0.93 25.95 23.47
N ALA A 404 -1.73 25.11 24.14
CA ALA A 404 -3.14 25.35 24.41
C ALA A 404 -3.34 26.57 25.32
#